data_AF-A0AAF0HD03-F1
#
_entry.id   AF-A0AAF0HD03-F1
#
_cell.length_a   1.000
_cell.length_b   1.000
_cell.length_c   1.000
_cell.angle_alpha   90.00
_cell.angle_beta   90.00
_cell.angle_gamma   90.00
#
_symmetry.space_group_name_H-M   'P 1'
#
loop_
_entity.id
_entity.type
_entity.pdbx_description
1 polymer ?
#
loop_
_entity_poly.entity_id
_entity_poly.type
_entity_poly.pdbx_seq_one_letter_code
_entity_poly.pdbx_strand_id
1 'polypeptide(L)'
;MDSQFGSVRSPEKIDKWEEGRRPESISTLNGPLAGNLEKLKALAQCDLFRFAARAKNYIWAMDEAGKIVIAVEELALDRPEADYTGYPRRRGYKHPSEEKKLGHPTLLNGGKARIAGELAFDDDDDGLVWVLNANSGRYCKQMPPTNAQIDAVAGVFKGLGVGVKVDYD
;
A
#
# COMPACT_ATOMS: atom_id res chain seq x y z
N MET A 1 7.93 20.26 -0.43
CA MET A 1 6.99 19.20 -0.87
C MET A 1 7.56 18.44 -2.05
N ASP A 2 7.69 19.03 -3.25
CA ASP A 2 8.18 18.29 -4.43
C ASP A 2 9.61 17.74 -4.26
N SER A 3 10.52 18.53 -3.70
CA SER A 3 11.88 18.07 -3.37
C SER A 3 11.91 16.90 -2.38
N GLN A 4 10.89 16.79 -1.53
CA GLN A 4 10.82 15.83 -0.44
C GLN A 4 10.04 14.57 -0.81
N PHE A 5 8.97 14.68 -1.58
CA PHE A 5 8.05 13.57 -1.88
C PHE A 5 7.83 13.34 -3.37
N GLY A 6 8.57 14.06 -4.22
CA GLY A 6 8.39 14.05 -5.66
C GLY A 6 7.29 15.00 -6.14
N SER A 7 7.39 15.34 -7.42
CA SER A 7 6.38 16.13 -8.11
C SER A 7 5.07 15.37 -8.21
N VAL A 8 3.97 16.12 -8.17
CA VAL A 8 2.63 15.60 -8.39
C VAL A 8 2.52 15.01 -9.80
N ARG A 9 1.88 13.85 -9.92
CA ARG A 9 1.72 13.12 -11.19
C ARG A 9 0.35 12.43 -11.28
N SER A 10 -0.19 12.42 -12.49
CA SER A 10 -1.40 11.65 -12.82
C SER A 10 -1.06 10.16 -12.94
N PRO A 11 -2.03 9.25 -12.73
CA PRO A 11 -1.79 7.84 -13.00
C PRO A 11 -1.60 7.63 -14.51
N GLU A 12 -0.62 6.83 -14.91
CA GLU A 12 -0.34 6.47 -16.30
C GLU A 12 -1.50 5.69 -16.94
N LYS A 13 -2.25 4.97 -16.12
CA LYS A 13 -3.40 4.19 -16.54
C LYS A 13 -4.41 4.06 -15.40
N ILE A 14 -5.68 4.02 -15.75
CA ILE A 14 -6.79 3.56 -14.90
C ILE A 14 -7.54 2.53 -15.74
N ASP A 15 -7.74 1.33 -15.22
CA ASP A 15 -8.49 0.31 -15.94
C ASP A 15 -9.99 0.62 -15.82
N LYS A 16 -10.77 0.38 -16.87
CA LYS A 16 -12.22 0.71 -16.88
C LYS A 16 -12.99 0.09 -15.71
N TRP A 17 -12.57 -1.08 -15.23
CA TRP A 17 -13.21 -1.73 -14.08
C TRP A 17 -12.82 -1.13 -12.72
N GLU A 18 -11.78 -0.29 -12.66
CA GLU A 18 -11.41 0.46 -11.46
C GLU A 18 -12.23 1.76 -11.32
N GLU A 19 -12.85 2.24 -12.40
CA GLU A 19 -13.62 3.49 -12.41
C GLU A 19 -14.76 3.46 -11.39
N GLY A 20 -14.77 4.45 -10.49
CA GLY A 20 -15.76 4.57 -9.42
C GLY A 20 -15.62 3.53 -8.30
N ARG A 21 -14.63 2.62 -8.36
CA ARG A 21 -14.36 1.65 -7.30
C ARG A 21 -13.34 2.19 -6.31
N ARG A 22 -13.46 1.73 -5.07
CA ARG A 22 -12.57 2.07 -3.96
C ARG A 22 -12.37 0.81 -3.09
N PRO A 23 -11.17 0.56 -2.57
CA PRO A 23 -10.98 -0.51 -1.59
C PRO A 23 -11.81 -0.24 -0.34
N GLU A 24 -12.40 -1.27 0.25
CA GLU A 24 -13.21 -1.18 1.46
C GLU A 24 -12.34 -0.88 2.69
N SER A 25 -11.11 -1.39 2.70
CA SER A 25 -10.13 -1.21 3.80
C SER A 25 -9.42 0.15 3.80
N ILE A 26 -9.79 1.05 2.89
CA ILE A 26 -9.13 2.33 2.70
C ILE A 26 -9.09 3.19 3.97
N SER A 27 -7.88 3.56 4.37
CA SER A 27 -7.60 4.25 5.61
C SER A 27 -6.58 5.37 5.39
N THR A 28 -6.68 6.44 6.17
CA THR A 28 -5.68 7.51 6.17
C THR A 28 -4.61 7.20 7.20
N LEU A 29 -3.33 7.31 6.83
CA LEU A 29 -2.24 7.21 7.78
C LEU A 29 -2.29 8.41 8.76
N ASN A 30 -2.51 8.07 10.02
CA ASN A 30 -2.55 8.98 11.16
C ASN A 30 -2.12 8.23 12.43
N GLY A 31 -2.07 8.91 13.58
CA GLY A 31 -1.68 8.28 14.85
C GLY A 31 -2.47 7.01 15.20
N PRO A 32 -3.82 7.01 15.13
CA PRO A 32 -4.61 5.80 15.37
C PRO A 32 -4.29 4.63 14.44
N LEU A 33 -4.20 4.85 13.11
CA LEU A 33 -3.85 3.79 12.17
C LEU A 33 -2.43 3.28 12.42
N ALA A 34 -1.48 4.18 12.64
CA ALA A 34 -0.09 3.85 12.96
C ALA A 34 0.01 2.94 14.20
N GLY A 35 -0.71 3.28 15.28
CA GLY A 35 -0.76 2.44 16.48
C GLY A 35 -1.34 1.04 16.21
N ASN A 36 -2.30 0.91 15.28
CA ASN A 36 -2.83 -0.39 14.88
C ASN A 36 -1.86 -1.19 13.99
N LEU A 37 -1.08 -0.54 13.12
CA LEU A 37 -0.03 -1.18 12.32
C LEU A 37 1.07 -1.78 13.21
N GLU A 38 1.47 -1.08 14.27
CA GLU A 38 2.45 -1.60 15.24
C GLU A 38 1.89 -2.75 16.09
N LYS A 39 0.63 -2.66 16.53
CA LYS A 39 -0.03 -3.80 17.21
C LYS A 39 -0.10 -5.02 16.30
N LEU A 40 -0.42 -4.83 15.01
CA LEU A 40 -0.43 -5.92 14.05
C LEU A 40 0.97 -6.54 13.88
N LYS A 41 2.02 -5.72 13.81
CA LYS A 41 3.42 -6.20 13.77
C LYS A 41 3.77 -7.02 15.01
N ALA A 42 3.37 -6.56 16.20
CA ALA A 42 3.61 -7.30 17.44
C ALA A 42 2.90 -8.67 17.45
N LEU A 43 1.65 -8.72 16.99
CA LEU A 43 0.90 -9.98 16.88
C LEU A 43 1.52 -10.91 15.83
N ALA A 44 1.97 -10.36 14.69
CA ALA A 44 2.54 -11.12 13.59
C ALA A 44 3.89 -11.80 13.90
N GLN A 45 4.44 -11.63 15.11
CA GLN A 45 5.65 -12.34 15.53
C GLN A 45 5.39 -13.80 15.89
N CYS A 46 4.16 -14.21 16.22
CA CYS A 46 3.85 -15.63 16.44
C CYS A 46 3.45 -16.33 15.13
N ASP A 47 3.73 -17.63 15.03
CA ASP A 47 3.55 -18.39 13.78
C ASP A 47 2.13 -18.30 13.21
N LEU A 48 1.11 -18.34 14.06
CA LEU A 48 -0.30 -18.27 13.63
C LEU A 48 -0.58 -16.99 12.85
N PHE A 49 -0.10 -15.84 13.34
CA PHE A 49 -0.35 -14.55 12.70
C PHE A 49 0.73 -14.21 11.66
N ARG A 50 1.95 -14.74 11.79
CA ARG A 50 3.07 -14.50 10.85
C ARG A 50 2.68 -14.87 9.43
N PHE A 51 2.21 -16.08 9.21
CA PHE A 51 1.86 -16.55 7.87
C PHE A 51 0.64 -15.83 7.30
N ALA A 52 -0.35 -15.52 8.15
CA ALA A 52 -1.52 -14.75 7.74
C ALA A 52 -1.14 -13.33 7.31
N ALA A 53 -0.24 -12.66 8.06
CA ALA A 53 0.22 -11.30 7.80
C ALA A 53 1.09 -11.22 6.54
N ARG A 54 2.03 -12.15 6.36
CA ARG A 54 2.89 -12.25 5.17
C ARG A 54 2.12 -12.44 3.86
N ALA A 55 0.98 -13.11 3.93
CA ALA A 55 0.15 -13.36 2.76
C ALA A 55 -0.58 -12.10 2.27
N LYS A 56 -0.48 -10.97 2.97
CA LYS A 56 -1.14 -9.71 2.61
C LYS A 56 -0.15 -8.72 1.99
N ASN A 57 -0.67 -7.96 1.05
CA ASN A 57 -0.01 -6.80 0.48
C ASN A 57 -0.93 -5.59 0.69
N TYR A 58 -0.34 -4.43 0.95
CA TYR A 58 -1.06 -3.18 1.13
C TYR A 58 -0.56 -2.18 0.10
N ILE A 59 -1.49 -1.56 -0.63
CA ILE A 59 -1.17 -0.46 -1.54
C ILE A 59 -1.27 0.86 -0.76
N TRP A 60 -0.36 1.77 -1.05
CA TRP A 60 -0.41 3.12 -0.47
C TRP A 60 -0.12 4.20 -1.51
N ALA A 61 -0.69 5.39 -1.31
CA ALA A 61 -0.42 6.56 -2.13
C ALA A 61 -0.42 7.84 -1.28
N MET A 62 0.52 8.73 -1.55
CA MET A 62 0.54 10.09 -1.04
C MET A 62 -0.14 11.01 -2.05
N ASP A 63 -1.19 11.72 -1.64
CA ASP A 63 -1.91 12.67 -2.49
C ASP A 63 -1.14 13.99 -2.70
N GLU A 64 -1.74 14.92 -3.47
CA GLU A 64 -1.16 16.25 -3.76
C GLU A 64 -0.90 17.09 -2.50
N ALA A 65 -1.66 16.88 -1.43
CA ALA A 65 -1.55 17.59 -0.16
C ALA A 65 -0.54 16.95 0.80
N GLY A 66 0.02 15.78 0.46
CA GLY A 66 0.96 15.05 1.30
C GLY A 66 0.30 14.05 2.26
N LYS A 67 -1.00 13.79 2.11
CA LYS A 67 -1.72 12.81 2.92
C LYS A 67 -1.49 11.40 2.35
N ILE A 68 -1.09 10.47 3.22
CA ILE A 68 -0.91 9.06 2.84
C ILE A 68 -2.20 8.29 3.10
N VAL A 69 -2.68 7.62 2.05
CA VAL A 69 -3.82 6.71 2.10
C VAL A 69 -3.31 5.29 1.86
N ILE A 70 -3.80 4.33 2.65
CA ILE A 70 -3.38 2.93 2.65
C ILE A 70 -4.63 2.06 2.55
N ALA A 71 -4.56 0.97 1.80
CA ALA A 71 -5.57 -0.09 1.82
C ALA A 71 -4.89 -1.45 1.67
N VAL A 72 -5.57 -2.51 2.08
CA VAL A 72 -5.23 -3.86 1.63
C VAL A 72 -5.40 -3.89 0.11
N GLU A 73 -4.50 -4.57 -0.61
CA GLU A 73 -4.69 -4.81 -2.04
C GLU A 73 -5.87 -5.76 -2.23
N GLU A 74 -7.00 -5.25 -2.72
CA GLU A 74 -8.27 -5.97 -2.78
C GLU A 74 -8.60 -6.46 -4.20
N LEU A 75 -9.40 -7.53 -4.27
CA LEU A 75 -10.00 -8.03 -5.51
C LEU A 75 -11.28 -7.25 -5.83
N ALA A 76 -11.45 -6.92 -7.11
CA ALA A 76 -12.58 -6.21 -7.67
C ALA A 76 -13.64 -7.23 -8.17
N LEU A 77 -14.22 -7.99 -7.24
CA LEU A 77 -15.19 -9.05 -7.56
C LEU A 77 -16.54 -8.45 -7.97
N ASP A 78 -17.07 -8.89 -9.12
CA ASP A 78 -18.40 -8.48 -9.58
C ASP A 78 -19.52 -9.26 -8.87
N ARG A 79 -19.21 -10.48 -8.40
CA ARG A 79 -20.12 -11.37 -7.68
C ARG A 79 -19.37 -12.07 -6.56
N PRO A 80 -19.32 -11.49 -5.35
CA PRO A 80 -18.69 -12.14 -4.22
C PRO A 80 -19.47 -13.40 -3.81
N GLU A 81 -18.75 -14.45 -3.41
CA GLU A 81 -19.35 -15.69 -2.89
C GLU A 81 -19.83 -15.56 -1.44
N ALA A 82 -19.28 -14.61 -0.68
CA ALA A 82 -19.65 -14.34 0.69
C ALA A 82 -20.29 -12.96 0.86
N ASP A 83 -21.07 -12.80 1.93
CA ASP A 83 -21.86 -11.59 2.20
C ASP A 83 -21.02 -10.39 2.71
N TYR A 84 -19.70 -10.56 2.88
CA TYR A 84 -18.79 -9.48 3.26
C TYR A 84 -17.99 -8.98 2.06
N THR A 85 -17.45 -7.76 2.17
CA THR A 85 -16.65 -7.10 1.12
C THR A 85 -15.17 -7.01 1.53
N GLY A 86 -14.32 -6.41 0.68
CA GLY A 86 -12.91 -6.16 1.01
C GLY A 86 -11.99 -7.36 0.85
N TYR A 87 -12.18 -8.15 -0.22
CA TYR A 87 -11.48 -9.42 -0.43
C TYR A 87 -9.97 -9.21 -0.68
N PRO A 88 -9.09 -9.60 0.25
CA PRO A 88 -7.65 -9.37 0.10
C PRO A 88 -7.05 -10.27 -0.97
N ARG A 89 -6.25 -9.68 -1.87
CA ARG A 89 -5.34 -10.40 -2.75
C ARG A 89 -4.25 -11.10 -1.93
N ARG A 90 -3.81 -12.28 -2.37
CA ARG A 90 -2.71 -13.01 -1.72
C ARG A 90 -1.37 -12.59 -2.34
N ARG A 91 -0.45 -12.09 -1.50
CA ARG A 91 0.93 -11.78 -1.90
C ARG A 91 1.65 -13.06 -2.35
N GLY A 92 2.45 -12.97 -3.41
CA GLY A 92 3.26 -14.09 -3.93
C GLY A 92 2.52 -15.11 -4.80
N TYR A 93 1.19 -15.08 -4.86
CA TYR A 93 0.42 -15.98 -5.72
C TYR A 93 0.06 -15.33 -7.06
N LYS A 94 0.17 -16.12 -8.13
CA LYS A 94 -0.43 -15.77 -9.42
C LYS A 94 -1.94 -15.83 -9.24
N HIS A 95 -2.58 -14.67 -9.34
CA HIS A 95 -4.02 -14.59 -9.48
C HIS A 95 -4.35 -14.76 -10.97
N PRO A 96 -5.40 -15.51 -11.33
CA PRO A 96 -5.90 -15.53 -12.70
C PRO A 96 -6.04 -14.09 -13.20
N SER A 97 -5.66 -13.80 -14.44
CA SER A 97 -5.83 -12.46 -15.02
C SER A 97 -7.30 -11.99 -15.01
N GLU A 98 -8.23 -12.93 -14.85
CA GLU A 98 -9.67 -12.70 -14.70
C GLU A 98 -10.03 -12.12 -13.32
N GLU A 99 -9.24 -12.40 -12.28
CA GLU A 99 -9.38 -11.78 -10.96
C GLU A 99 -8.79 -10.37 -11.00
N LYS A 100 -9.62 -9.42 -11.43
CA LYS A 100 -9.33 -7.98 -11.40
C LYS A 100 -8.97 -7.57 -9.98
N LYS A 101 -7.87 -6.83 -9.81
CA LYS A 101 -7.48 -6.21 -8.54
C LYS A 101 -7.70 -4.70 -8.57
N LEU A 102 -7.91 -4.09 -7.41
CA LEU A 102 -7.93 -2.64 -7.24
C LEU A 102 -6.48 -2.14 -7.06
N GLY A 103 -6.02 -1.25 -7.96
CA GLY A 103 -4.68 -0.67 -7.92
C GLY A 103 -4.63 0.69 -7.24
N HIS A 104 -3.42 1.28 -7.15
CA HIS A 104 -3.19 2.58 -6.51
C HIS A 104 -4.14 3.71 -6.94
N PRO A 105 -4.56 3.84 -8.22
CA PRO A 105 -5.48 4.91 -8.60
C PRO A 105 -6.80 4.89 -7.83
N THR A 106 -7.26 3.72 -7.39
CA THR A 106 -8.50 3.58 -6.60
C THR A 106 -8.40 4.20 -5.20
N LEU A 107 -7.18 4.40 -4.67
CA LEU A 107 -6.98 5.07 -3.39
C LEU A 107 -7.33 6.55 -3.43
N LEU A 108 -7.16 7.16 -4.61
CA LEU A 108 -7.31 8.60 -4.84
C LEU A 108 -8.43 8.91 -5.84
N ASN A 109 -9.33 7.94 -6.11
CA ASN A 109 -10.41 8.06 -7.09
C ASN A 109 -9.91 8.53 -8.47
N GLY A 110 -8.79 7.97 -8.94
CA GLY A 110 -8.12 8.37 -10.19
C GLY A 110 -7.35 9.68 -10.11
N GLY A 111 -7.30 10.33 -8.94
CA GLY A 111 -6.59 11.56 -8.70
C GLY A 111 -5.06 11.42 -8.79
N LYS A 112 -4.38 12.55 -8.60
CA LYS A 112 -2.92 12.63 -8.70
C LYS A 112 -2.25 12.23 -7.39
N ALA A 113 -1.08 11.61 -7.50
CA ALA A 113 -0.23 11.26 -6.36
C ALA A 113 1.11 12.01 -6.43
N ARG A 114 1.81 12.13 -5.32
CA ARG A 114 3.22 12.52 -5.28
C ARG A 114 4.13 11.31 -5.42
N ILE A 115 3.79 10.25 -4.71
CA ILE A 115 4.52 8.99 -4.62
C ILE A 115 3.55 7.90 -4.15
N ALA A 116 3.73 6.67 -4.62
CA ALA A 116 2.88 5.53 -4.28
C ALA A 116 3.67 4.23 -4.38
N GLY A 117 3.25 3.22 -3.64
CA GLY A 117 3.93 1.93 -3.63
C GLY A 117 3.22 0.90 -2.77
N GLU A 118 3.99 -0.03 -2.25
CA GLU A 118 3.51 -1.14 -1.44
C GLU A 118 4.03 -1.06 -0.01
N LEU A 119 3.27 -1.65 0.90
CA LEU A 119 3.64 -1.94 2.27
C LEU A 119 3.30 -3.41 2.51
N ALA A 120 4.22 -4.20 3.05
CA ALA A 120 3.99 -5.61 3.32
C ALA A 120 4.81 -6.07 4.52
N PHE A 121 4.45 -7.22 5.08
CA PHE A 121 5.32 -7.91 6.03
C PHE A 121 6.33 -8.77 5.29
N ASP A 122 7.60 -8.67 5.69
CA ASP A 122 8.66 -9.55 5.23
C ASP A 122 9.56 -10.03 6.37
N ASP A 123 10.27 -11.12 6.12
CA ASP A 123 11.23 -11.68 7.06
C ASP A 123 12.49 -10.79 7.11
N ASP A 124 12.99 -10.54 8.32
CA ASP A 124 14.28 -9.95 8.61
C ASP A 124 14.99 -10.81 9.67
N ASP A 125 16.27 -10.51 9.95
CA ASP A 125 17.07 -11.28 10.91
C ASP A 125 16.41 -11.35 12.31
N ASP A 126 15.70 -10.30 12.71
CA ASP A 126 15.05 -10.16 14.03
C ASP A 126 13.55 -10.54 14.04
N GLY A 127 13.00 -11.03 12.93
CA GLY A 127 11.58 -11.42 12.85
C GLY A 127 10.84 -10.75 11.70
N LEU A 128 9.52 -10.58 11.84
CA LEU A 128 8.68 -10.04 10.78
C LEU A 128 8.60 -8.51 10.86
N VAL A 129 8.97 -7.80 9.80
CA VAL A 129 9.01 -6.33 9.77
C VAL A 129 8.12 -5.77 8.67
N TRP A 130 7.66 -4.52 8.84
CA TRP A 130 7.04 -3.77 7.77
C TRP A 130 8.10 -3.37 6.74
N VAL A 131 7.88 -3.72 5.48
CA VAL A 131 8.70 -3.33 4.35
C VAL A 131 7.89 -2.39 3.47
N LEU A 132 8.45 -1.23 3.16
CA LEU A 132 7.86 -0.18 2.35
C LEU A 132 8.69 0.03 1.08
N ASN A 133 8.03 0.08 -0.07
CA ASN A 133 8.64 0.51 -1.32
C ASN A 133 7.81 1.62 -1.99
N ALA A 134 8.32 2.20 -3.07
CA ALA A 134 7.64 3.25 -3.82
C ALA A 134 7.55 2.93 -5.33
N ASN A 135 7.25 1.67 -5.65
CA ASN A 135 7.33 1.13 -7.01
C ASN A 135 5.97 0.96 -7.67
N SER A 136 5.03 1.89 -7.42
CA SER A 136 3.74 1.86 -8.11
C SER A 136 3.93 1.92 -9.62
N GLY A 137 3.54 0.86 -10.32
CA GLY A 137 3.56 0.84 -11.79
C GLY A 137 2.59 1.84 -12.44
N ARG A 138 1.71 2.50 -11.68
CA ARG A 138 0.72 3.47 -12.19
C ARG A 138 1.14 4.91 -11.95
N TYR A 139 1.98 5.18 -10.96
CA TYR A 139 2.44 6.54 -10.66
C TYR A 139 3.97 6.69 -10.79
N CYS A 140 4.74 5.65 -10.54
CA CYS A 140 6.19 5.77 -10.36
C CYS A 140 7.01 5.19 -11.54
N LYS A 141 6.36 4.63 -12.58
CA LYS A 141 7.08 3.95 -13.67
C LYS A 141 7.85 4.92 -14.58
N GLN A 142 7.21 5.99 -15.05
CA GLN A 142 7.89 6.99 -15.92
C GLN A 142 8.84 7.91 -15.15
N MET A 143 8.56 8.16 -13.88
CA MET A 143 9.35 9.04 -13.03
C MET A 143 9.55 8.39 -11.66
N PRO A 144 10.48 7.43 -11.53
CA PRO A 144 10.74 6.77 -10.25
C PRO A 144 11.13 7.78 -9.17
N PRO A 145 10.62 7.65 -7.94
CA PRO A 145 11.05 8.49 -6.83
C PRO A 145 12.52 8.19 -6.49
N THR A 146 13.24 9.21 -6.01
CA THR A 146 14.62 9.03 -5.53
C THR A 146 14.63 8.36 -4.16
N ASN A 147 15.73 7.70 -3.79
CA ASN A 147 15.87 7.09 -2.46
C ASN A 147 15.58 8.08 -1.33
N ALA A 148 16.05 9.33 -1.44
CA ALA A 148 15.77 10.38 -0.47
C ALA A 148 14.27 10.71 -0.34
N GLN A 149 13.49 10.60 -1.42
CA GLN A 149 12.04 10.79 -1.38
C GLN A 149 11.34 9.62 -0.71
N ILE A 150 11.82 8.39 -0.91
CA ILE A 150 11.31 7.20 -0.26
C ILE A 150 11.62 7.23 1.24
N ASP A 151 12.86 7.61 1.61
CA ASP A 151 13.29 7.84 2.99
C ASP A 151 12.42 8.89 3.68
N ALA A 152 12.06 9.97 2.97
CA ALA A 152 11.17 10.99 3.52
C ALA A 152 9.78 10.42 3.84
N VAL A 153 9.25 9.52 3.00
CA VAL A 153 7.98 8.81 3.31
C VAL A 153 8.16 7.88 4.51
N ALA A 154 9.22 7.09 4.57
CA ALA A 154 9.53 6.27 5.74
C ALA A 154 9.63 7.11 7.03
N GLY A 155 10.16 8.33 6.91
CA GLY A 155 10.18 9.33 7.98
C GLY A 155 8.78 9.72 8.48
N VAL A 156 7.76 9.76 7.61
CA VAL A 156 6.36 10.01 8.01
C VAL A 156 5.82 8.85 8.84
N PHE A 157 6.04 7.62 8.41
CA PHE A 157 5.65 6.42 9.18
C PHE A 157 6.33 6.40 10.55
N LYS A 158 7.66 6.62 10.57
CA LYS A 158 8.45 6.68 11.80
C LYS A 158 8.00 7.79 12.75
N GLY A 159 7.67 8.97 12.22
CA GLY A 159 7.15 10.09 13.01
C GLY A 159 5.82 9.79 13.69
N LEU A 160 5.04 8.83 13.17
CA LEU A 160 3.80 8.32 13.76
C LEU A 160 4.01 7.06 14.61
N GLY A 161 5.24 6.59 14.76
CA GLY A 161 5.61 5.42 15.56
C GLY A 161 5.64 4.09 14.80
N VAL A 162 5.52 4.09 13.47
CA VAL A 162 5.61 2.85 12.67
C VAL A 162 7.03 2.63 12.15
N GLY A 163 7.66 1.54 12.55
CA GLY A 163 8.98 1.16 12.07
C GLY A 163 8.90 0.40 10.75
N VAL A 164 9.33 1.04 9.65
CA VAL A 164 9.40 0.42 8.32
C VAL A 164 10.85 0.29 7.84
N LYS A 165 11.15 -0.83 7.17
CA LYS A 165 12.37 -1.05 6.37
C LYS A 165 12.06 -0.63 4.94
N VAL A 166 12.95 0.16 4.33
CA VAL A 166 12.77 0.58 2.93
C VAL A 166 13.35 -0.46 2.00
N ASP A 167 12.56 -0.83 1.00
CA ASP A 167 12.97 -1.60 -0.16
C ASP A 167 13.05 -0.66 -1.37
N TYR A 168 14.23 -0.61 -1.98
CA TYR A 168 14.56 0.30 -3.09
C TYR A 168 14.45 -0.36 -4.46
N ASP A 169 14.21 -1.67 -4.52
CA ASP A 169 14.23 -2.47 -5.75
C ASP A 169 12.92 -2.42 -6.55
#